data_AF-A0A836SA13-F1
#
_entry.id   AF-A0A836SA13-F1
#
_cell.length_a   1.000
_cell.length_b   1.000
_cell.length_c   1.000
_cell.angle_alpha   90.00
_cell.angle_beta   90.00
_cell.angle_gamma   90.00
#
_symmetry.space_group_name_H-M   'P 1'
#
loop_
_entity.id
_entity.type
_entity.pdbx_description
1 polymer ?
#
loop_
_entity_poly.entity_id
_entity_poly.type
_entity_poly.pdbx_seq_one_letter_code
_entity_poly.pdbx_strand_id
1 'polypeptide(L)'
;MKIMKLNTILYENHQTHYLMQERGIKRPNEKIEDVFRRVIVSLVHEDLQLDNTNTIDAGFLEQLLFLTNKKTIIYGTPILTNVGREEDLIAGACTVLSPTDEHGEIDFERFAKASRCALNMGIGTGYDLSRTHFSINLLKRISRYLYEIDQELRHKNKRPSASMITLEATHPEILRFILAKNTADFSKSRFNISVFVTEELFERAQNNESWALINSNGKIINSISAKYLLLQIAKSAHYCGEPGILFKDRFERDNPTPQWKYISTAPCAELAMAKGDLCHFSYINLASLVKKYGNDLVFDFASFGKAVSVLVRLLDAAVQITINNGNDIAKLSTLRRRIGVGITGFASLLIKLDIPYASLEAIGLAEKISEYLDFHAKKASMLLAKRRGAFPAFMNSKYTEPEWVKRKHCHRTGILAEEKWEELYHNIQEWGIRNASTTVFPPTGTSSKIANISTSFEPYFSLVNYEMNDSNTLIPVIPEEIYHSLKRTGKSTHEINEIVTHILDPASKVSICCRIYQSEHILLQQDRYHLYLI
;
A
#
# COMPACT_ATOMS: atom_id res chain seq x y z
N MET A 1 28.66 21.39 12.55
CA MET A 1 28.27 20.02 12.16
C MET A 1 28.43 19.89 10.64
N LYS A 2 29.19 18.91 10.14
CA LYS A 2 29.18 18.60 8.70
C LYS A 2 27.83 17.99 8.37
N ILE A 3 26.97 18.69 7.64
CA ILE A 3 25.69 18.13 7.16
C ILE A 3 26.04 16.89 6.33
N MET A 4 25.47 15.75 6.71
CA MET A 4 25.69 14.49 6.00
C MET A 4 25.24 14.66 4.54
N LYS A 5 26.02 14.17 3.58
CA LYS A 5 25.67 14.26 2.15
C LYS A 5 24.72 13.14 1.75
N LEU A 6 23.83 13.42 0.80
CA LEU A 6 23.08 12.38 0.10
C LEU A 6 24.07 11.40 -0.55
N ASN A 7 23.85 10.11 -0.35
CA ASN A 7 24.65 9.05 -0.92
C ASN A 7 23.73 7.92 -1.38
N THR A 8 23.56 7.80 -2.69
CA THR A 8 22.67 6.81 -3.31
C THR A 8 23.36 5.51 -3.69
N ILE A 9 24.59 5.24 -3.25
CA ILE A 9 25.37 4.07 -3.68
C ILE A 9 24.62 2.74 -3.48
N LEU A 10 23.78 2.63 -2.44
CA LEU A 10 22.98 1.42 -2.21
C LEU A 10 21.91 1.19 -3.29
N TYR A 11 21.52 2.22 -4.02
CA TYR A 11 20.55 2.18 -5.11
C TYR A 11 21.21 2.03 -6.50
N GLU A 12 22.54 2.18 -6.59
CA GLU A 12 23.27 2.13 -7.87
C GLU A 12 23.48 0.67 -8.33
N ASN A 13 22.45 0.06 -8.90
CA ASN A 13 22.53 -1.24 -9.59
C ASN A 13 21.72 -1.24 -10.89
N HIS A 14 22.07 -2.14 -11.82
CA HIS A 14 21.50 -2.18 -13.16
C HIS A 14 19.97 -2.33 -13.16
N GLN A 15 19.44 -3.23 -12.32
CA GLN A 15 18.00 -3.44 -12.18
C GLN A 15 17.27 -2.17 -11.73
N THR A 16 17.85 -1.43 -10.78
CA THR A 16 17.27 -0.17 -10.27
C THR A 16 17.27 0.90 -11.35
N HIS A 17 18.36 1.05 -12.10
CA HIS A 17 18.43 1.96 -13.26
C HIS A 17 17.37 1.64 -14.30
N TYR A 18 17.31 0.36 -14.73
CA TYR A 18 16.33 -0.13 -15.68
C TYR A 18 14.90 0.16 -15.21
N LEU A 19 14.57 -0.23 -13.98
CA LEU A 19 13.23 -0.09 -13.42
C LEU A 19 12.83 1.38 -13.25
N MET A 20 13.74 2.23 -12.76
CA MET A 20 13.45 3.66 -12.60
C MET A 20 13.24 4.35 -13.96
N GLN A 21 13.95 3.94 -15.00
CA GLN A 21 13.76 4.46 -16.36
C GLN A 21 12.46 3.95 -16.99
N GLU A 22 12.21 2.64 -16.93
CA GLU A 22 10.99 1.98 -17.45
C GLU A 22 9.72 2.58 -16.83
N ARG A 23 9.77 2.94 -15.54
CA ARG A 23 8.64 3.50 -14.79
C ARG A 23 8.54 5.03 -14.88
N GLY A 24 9.40 5.68 -15.66
CA GLY A 24 9.44 7.14 -15.80
C GLY A 24 9.86 7.89 -14.52
N ILE A 25 10.38 7.18 -13.51
CA ILE A 25 10.90 7.76 -12.27
C ILE A 25 12.18 8.55 -12.55
N LYS A 26 13.05 8.02 -13.42
CA LYS A 26 14.31 8.63 -13.85
C LYS A 26 14.20 8.97 -15.33
N ARG A 27 14.56 10.20 -15.73
CA ARG A 27 14.72 10.55 -17.15
C ARG A 27 15.99 9.87 -17.72
N PRO A 28 16.11 9.66 -19.05
CA PRO A 28 17.25 8.94 -19.64
C PRO A 28 18.63 9.43 -19.14
N ASN A 29 18.81 10.75 -19.02
CA ASN A 29 20.08 11.38 -18.63
C ASN A 29 20.16 11.80 -17.15
N GLU A 30 19.14 11.50 -16.34
CA GLU A 30 19.10 11.84 -14.90
C GLU A 30 19.84 10.74 -14.12
N LYS A 31 20.67 11.07 -13.13
CA LYS A 31 21.25 10.05 -12.21
C LYS A 31 20.26 9.73 -11.10
N ILE A 32 20.42 8.58 -10.44
CA ILE A 32 19.59 8.23 -9.28
C ILE A 32 19.74 9.29 -8.19
N GLU A 33 20.96 9.74 -7.90
CA GLU A 33 21.22 10.82 -6.94
C GLU A 33 20.44 12.10 -7.26
N ASP A 34 20.31 12.45 -8.54
CA ASP A 34 19.57 13.65 -8.97
C ASP A 34 18.07 13.52 -8.71
N VAL A 35 17.50 12.32 -8.92
CA VAL A 35 16.10 12.01 -8.58
C VAL A 35 15.86 12.23 -7.08
N PHE A 36 16.67 11.63 -6.23
CA PHE A 36 16.53 11.76 -4.77
C PHE A 36 16.76 13.19 -4.31
N ARG A 37 17.75 13.88 -4.87
CA ARG A 37 18.03 15.29 -4.55
C ARG A 37 16.84 16.18 -4.90
N ARG A 38 16.28 16.04 -6.10
CA ARG A 38 15.09 16.78 -6.55
C ARG A 38 13.92 16.59 -5.59
N VAL A 39 13.62 15.33 -5.25
CA VAL A 39 12.50 14.98 -4.37
C VAL A 39 12.71 15.54 -2.96
N ILE A 40 13.88 15.31 -2.35
CA ILE A 40 14.18 15.76 -0.99
C ILE A 40 14.17 17.28 -0.90
N VAL A 41 14.82 17.97 -1.84
CA VAL A 41 14.86 19.45 -1.84
C VAL A 41 13.46 20.02 -1.93
N SER A 42 12.60 19.47 -2.80
CA SER A 42 11.23 19.97 -2.98
C SER A 42 10.37 19.73 -1.73
N LEU A 43 10.46 18.55 -1.13
CA LEU A 43 9.71 18.23 0.09
C LEU A 43 10.18 19.04 1.29
N VAL A 44 11.50 19.21 1.45
CA VAL A 44 12.06 20.04 2.52
C VAL A 44 11.71 21.50 2.30
N HIS A 45 11.74 22.00 1.06
CA HIS A 45 11.30 23.36 0.76
C HIS A 45 9.84 23.59 1.18
N GLU A 46 8.93 22.69 0.81
CA GLU A 46 7.52 22.81 1.19
C GLU A 46 7.31 22.67 2.72
N ASP A 47 8.09 21.82 3.38
CA ASP A 47 8.09 21.70 4.84
C ASP A 47 8.45 23.02 5.54
N LEU A 48 9.36 23.83 4.98
CA LEU A 48 9.70 25.16 5.49
C LEU A 48 8.55 26.15 5.31
N GLN A 49 7.90 26.13 4.14
CA GLN A 49 6.77 27.01 3.85
C GLN A 49 5.61 26.74 4.80
N LEU A 50 5.31 25.46 5.08
CA LEU A 50 4.31 25.06 6.06
C LEU A 50 4.60 25.57 7.48
N ASP A 51 5.87 25.75 7.80
CA ASP A 51 6.33 26.25 9.10
C ASP A 51 6.52 27.78 9.13
N ASN A 52 6.20 28.48 8.04
CA ASN A 52 6.41 29.93 7.85
C ASN A 52 7.83 30.37 8.23
N THR A 53 8.84 29.57 7.87
CA THR A 53 10.25 29.81 8.23
C THR A 53 11.15 29.76 7.02
N ASN A 54 12.27 30.49 7.08
CA ASN A 54 13.34 30.44 6.08
C ASN A 54 14.55 29.61 6.55
N THR A 55 14.49 29.02 7.74
CA THR A 55 15.59 28.24 8.33
C THR A 55 15.27 26.76 8.32
N ILE A 56 16.12 25.98 7.69
CA ILE A 56 16.02 24.51 7.67
C ILE A 56 16.26 23.96 9.07
N ASP A 57 15.33 23.11 9.52
CA ASP A 57 15.56 22.23 10.66
C ASP A 57 16.67 21.24 10.31
N ALA A 58 17.89 21.56 10.74
CA ALA A 58 19.08 20.78 10.44
C ALA A 58 19.01 19.35 11.00
N GLY A 59 18.36 19.16 12.15
CA GLY A 59 18.18 17.85 12.76
C GLY A 59 17.23 16.98 11.95
N PHE A 60 16.12 17.55 11.46
CA PHE A 60 15.22 16.86 10.54
C PHE A 60 15.91 16.48 9.22
N LEU A 61 16.62 17.42 8.59
CA LEU A 61 17.30 17.16 7.32
C LEU A 61 18.37 16.07 7.48
N GLU A 62 19.17 16.12 8.54
CA GLU A 62 20.19 15.10 8.81
C GLU A 62 19.58 13.71 9.00
N GLN A 63 18.48 13.60 9.77
CA GLN A 63 17.77 12.33 9.94
C GLN A 63 17.17 11.82 8.63
N LEU A 64 16.55 12.70 7.83
CA LEU A 64 15.99 12.32 6.52
C LEU A 64 17.06 11.78 5.58
N LEU A 65 18.21 12.46 5.49
CA LEU A 65 19.33 12.00 4.67
C LEU A 65 19.90 10.68 5.20
N PHE A 66 20.00 10.52 6.53
CA PHE A 66 20.48 9.28 7.14
C PHE A 66 19.58 8.09 6.80
N LEU A 67 18.28 8.26 7.00
CA LEU A 67 17.27 7.23 6.73
C LEU A 67 17.16 6.92 5.23
N THR A 68 17.34 7.91 4.36
CA THR A 68 17.37 7.70 2.90
C THR A 68 18.62 6.93 2.49
N ASN A 69 19.81 7.37 2.93
CA ASN A 69 21.08 6.72 2.59
C ASN A 69 21.14 5.27 3.09
N LYS A 70 20.43 4.94 4.18
CA LYS A 70 20.33 3.58 4.74
C LYS A 70 19.23 2.72 4.12
N LYS A 71 18.50 3.21 3.10
CA LYS A 71 17.30 2.55 2.55
C LYS A 71 16.24 2.24 3.62
N THR A 72 16.15 3.06 4.67
CA THR A 72 15.13 2.93 5.72
C THR A 72 13.83 3.61 5.30
N ILE A 73 13.90 4.83 4.76
CA ILE A 73 12.76 5.46 4.11
C ILE A 73 12.79 5.14 2.62
N ILE A 74 11.72 4.52 2.13
CA ILE A 74 11.50 4.22 0.72
C ILE A 74 10.33 5.06 0.22
N TYR A 75 10.62 5.94 -0.74
CA TYR A 75 9.62 6.85 -1.29
C TYR A 75 8.61 6.11 -2.18
N GLY A 76 7.34 6.54 -2.12
CA GLY A 76 6.30 6.09 -3.03
C GLY A 76 6.62 6.46 -4.48
N THR A 77 6.21 5.62 -5.43
CA THR A 77 6.46 5.87 -6.86
C THR A 77 5.96 7.24 -7.34
N PRO A 78 4.74 7.71 -7.01
CA PRO A 78 4.28 9.03 -7.42
C PRO A 78 5.15 10.17 -6.88
N ILE A 79 5.64 10.06 -5.64
CA ILE A 79 6.57 11.03 -5.06
C ILE A 79 7.88 11.06 -5.86
N LEU A 80 8.47 9.90 -6.15
CA LEU A 80 9.70 9.81 -6.94
C LEU A 80 9.53 10.35 -8.37
N THR A 81 8.40 10.02 -9.00
CA THR A 81 8.11 10.40 -10.38
C THR A 81 7.73 11.87 -10.52
N ASN A 82 6.97 12.47 -9.61
CA ASN A 82 6.32 13.75 -9.86
C ASN A 82 6.92 14.93 -9.07
N VAL A 83 7.36 14.71 -7.84
CA VAL A 83 7.76 15.82 -6.95
C VAL A 83 9.02 16.53 -7.48
N GLY A 84 8.94 17.86 -7.56
CA GLY A 84 10.03 18.70 -8.07
C GLY A 84 10.19 18.68 -9.60
N ARG A 85 9.19 18.20 -10.34
CA ARG A 85 9.13 18.30 -11.81
C ARG A 85 8.19 19.43 -12.25
N GLU A 86 7.34 19.17 -13.25
CA GLU A 86 6.39 20.14 -13.79
C GLU A 86 5.38 20.61 -12.72
N GLU A 87 4.96 21.88 -12.81
CA GLU A 87 4.13 22.55 -11.79
C GLU A 87 2.72 21.96 -11.64
N ASP A 88 2.22 21.22 -12.62
CA ASP A 88 0.89 20.60 -12.60
C ASP A 88 0.91 19.15 -12.09
N LEU A 89 2.08 18.59 -11.76
CA LEU A 89 2.18 17.24 -11.22
C LEU A 89 2.03 17.22 -9.70
N ILE A 90 1.29 16.21 -9.22
CA ILE A 90 0.99 16.04 -7.80
C ILE A 90 1.66 14.80 -7.20
N ALA A 91 1.78 14.76 -5.87
CA ALA A 91 2.34 13.62 -5.13
C ALA A 91 1.29 12.54 -4.79
N GLY A 92 0.01 12.81 -5.03
CA GLY A 92 -1.09 11.87 -4.78
C GLY A 92 -0.95 10.59 -5.60
N ALA A 93 -1.25 9.46 -5.00
CA ALA A 93 -1.02 8.14 -5.59
C ALA A 93 -2.26 7.47 -6.17
N CYS A 94 -3.40 7.72 -5.55
CA CYS A 94 -4.65 7.01 -5.80
C CYS A 94 -5.81 7.98 -5.72
N THR A 95 -6.86 7.77 -6.50
CA THR A 95 -8.14 8.49 -6.40
C THR A 95 -9.31 7.59 -6.77
N VAL A 96 -10.53 8.01 -6.43
CA VAL A 96 -11.75 7.36 -6.91
C VAL A 96 -12.69 8.35 -7.57
N LEU A 97 -13.31 7.87 -8.64
CA LEU A 97 -14.22 8.59 -9.50
C LEU A 97 -15.51 7.78 -9.64
N SER A 98 -16.56 8.41 -10.16
CA SER A 98 -17.79 7.72 -10.55
C SER A 98 -18.22 8.26 -11.91
N PRO A 99 -18.70 7.40 -12.82
CA PRO A 99 -19.30 7.84 -14.07
C PRO A 99 -20.67 8.48 -13.87
N THR A 100 -21.20 8.48 -12.64
CA THR A 100 -22.49 9.10 -12.31
C THR A 100 -22.35 10.44 -11.61
N ASP A 101 -23.31 11.31 -11.86
CA ASP A 101 -23.54 12.50 -11.07
C ASP A 101 -24.23 12.17 -9.73
N GLU A 102 -24.66 13.20 -9.01
CA GLU A 102 -25.35 13.04 -7.72
C GLU A 102 -26.77 12.49 -7.83
N HIS A 103 -27.36 12.51 -9.02
CA HIS A 103 -28.69 11.98 -9.33
C HIS A 103 -28.67 10.55 -9.90
N GLY A 104 -27.47 10.01 -10.18
CA GLY A 104 -27.29 8.67 -10.73
C GLY A 104 -27.25 8.63 -12.27
N GLU A 105 -27.31 9.79 -12.93
CA GLU A 105 -27.22 9.90 -14.38
C GLU A 105 -25.77 9.77 -14.85
N ILE A 106 -25.56 9.09 -15.98
CA ILE A 106 -24.22 8.79 -16.49
C ILE A 106 -23.69 10.00 -17.29
N ASP A 107 -22.64 10.63 -16.79
CA ASP A 107 -21.84 11.62 -17.50
C ASP A 107 -20.47 11.04 -17.85
N PHE A 108 -20.44 10.29 -18.96
CA PHE A 108 -19.22 9.61 -19.39
C PHE A 108 -18.13 10.59 -19.86
N GLU A 109 -18.50 11.75 -20.41
CA GLU A 109 -17.51 12.70 -20.93
C GLU A 109 -16.74 13.34 -19.78
N ARG A 110 -17.43 13.83 -18.75
CA ARG A 110 -16.80 14.37 -17.55
C ARG A 110 -15.98 13.30 -16.82
N PHE A 111 -16.52 12.09 -16.71
CA PHE A 111 -15.80 10.95 -16.14
C PHE A 111 -14.50 10.64 -16.91
N ALA A 112 -14.58 10.55 -18.24
CA ALA A 112 -13.43 10.32 -19.08
C ALA A 112 -12.41 11.46 -18.97
N LYS A 113 -12.83 12.72 -18.87
CA LYS A 113 -11.89 13.83 -18.67
C LYS A 113 -11.14 13.72 -17.34
N ALA A 114 -11.87 13.45 -16.25
CA ALA A 114 -11.29 13.29 -14.91
C ALA A 114 -10.36 12.07 -14.80
N SER A 115 -10.80 10.92 -15.33
CA SER A 115 -10.00 9.68 -15.36
C SER A 115 -8.69 9.88 -16.13
N ARG A 116 -8.74 10.51 -17.31
CA ARG A 116 -7.54 10.81 -18.10
C ARG A 116 -6.56 11.72 -17.37
N CYS A 117 -7.07 12.75 -16.69
CA CYS A 117 -6.26 13.66 -15.90
C CYS A 117 -5.47 12.90 -14.83
N ALA A 118 -6.15 12.06 -14.04
CA ALA A 118 -5.50 11.24 -13.01
C ALA A 118 -4.48 10.24 -13.60
N LEU A 119 -4.86 9.50 -14.64
CA LEU A 119 -3.99 8.50 -15.26
C LEU A 119 -2.74 9.12 -15.91
N ASN A 120 -2.85 10.30 -16.52
CA ASN A 120 -1.71 11.04 -17.07
C ASN A 120 -0.68 11.48 -16.02
N MET A 121 -1.11 11.63 -14.77
CA MET A 121 -0.26 11.92 -13.61
C MET A 121 0.27 10.66 -12.92
N GLY A 122 -0.06 9.46 -13.44
CA GLY A 122 0.37 8.18 -12.87
C GLY A 122 -0.40 7.76 -11.61
N ILE A 123 -1.61 8.30 -11.42
CA ILE A 123 -2.49 8.03 -10.28
C ILE A 123 -3.34 6.79 -10.56
N GLY A 124 -3.37 5.84 -9.61
CA GLY A 124 -4.27 4.70 -9.67
C GLY A 124 -5.71 5.13 -9.44
N THR A 125 -6.66 4.57 -10.19
CA THR A 125 -8.06 5.03 -10.15
C THR A 125 -9.01 3.94 -9.67
N GLY A 126 -10.09 4.31 -8.99
CA GLY A 126 -11.20 3.42 -8.66
C GLY A 126 -12.52 3.98 -9.18
N TYR A 127 -13.42 3.11 -9.65
CA TYR A 127 -14.69 3.50 -10.24
C TYR A 127 -15.86 2.81 -9.55
N ASP A 128 -16.74 3.60 -8.95
CA ASP A 128 -18.00 3.10 -8.36
C ASP A 128 -19.12 3.07 -9.39
N LEU A 129 -19.69 1.89 -9.62
CA LEU A 129 -20.84 1.69 -10.51
C LEU A 129 -22.15 1.41 -9.75
N SER A 130 -22.16 1.45 -8.42
CA SER A 130 -23.28 0.99 -7.60
C SER A 130 -24.54 1.86 -7.73
N ARG A 131 -24.39 3.13 -8.10
CA ARG A 131 -25.51 4.07 -8.36
C ARG A 131 -26.03 4.07 -9.78
N THR A 132 -25.39 3.33 -10.70
CA THR A 132 -25.81 3.28 -12.09
C THR A 132 -27.02 2.34 -12.25
N HIS A 133 -27.84 2.56 -13.28
CA HIS A 133 -28.55 1.46 -13.92
C HIS A 133 -27.50 0.61 -14.66
N PHE A 134 -26.69 -0.14 -13.89
CA PHE A 134 -25.51 -0.81 -14.41
C PHE A 134 -25.88 -1.67 -15.61
N SER A 135 -25.07 -1.55 -16.66
CA SER A 135 -25.09 -2.48 -17.77
C SER A 135 -23.68 -2.97 -18.03
N ILE A 136 -23.56 -4.25 -18.44
CA ILE A 136 -22.30 -4.81 -18.94
C ILE A 136 -21.70 -3.95 -20.07
N ASN A 137 -22.53 -3.19 -20.78
CA ASN A 137 -22.11 -2.26 -21.82
C ASN A 137 -21.29 -1.08 -21.27
N LEU A 138 -21.66 -0.54 -20.10
CA LEU A 138 -20.86 0.49 -19.44
C LEU A 138 -19.49 -0.06 -19.06
N LEU A 139 -19.43 -1.27 -18.49
CA LEU A 139 -18.18 -1.93 -18.15
C LEU A 139 -17.28 -2.12 -19.38
N LYS A 140 -17.85 -2.61 -20.49
CA LYS A 140 -17.13 -2.76 -21.77
C LYS A 140 -16.64 -1.41 -22.33
N ARG A 141 -17.44 -0.34 -22.20
CA ARG A 141 -17.07 1.02 -22.61
C ARG A 141 -15.87 1.54 -21.80
N ILE A 142 -15.90 1.38 -20.48
CA ILE A 142 -14.78 1.73 -19.59
C ILE A 142 -13.55 0.89 -19.93
N SER A 143 -13.70 -0.42 -20.13
CA SER A 143 -12.60 -1.32 -20.52
C SER A 143 -11.88 -0.84 -21.77
N ARG A 144 -12.61 -0.50 -22.84
CA ARG A 144 -12.04 -0.02 -24.09
C ARG A 144 -11.29 1.29 -23.88
N TYR A 145 -11.93 2.23 -23.18
CA TYR A 145 -11.37 3.54 -22.86
C TYR A 145 -10.05 3.44 -22.07
N LEU A 146 -9.99 2.57 -21.05
CA LEU A 146 -8.76 2.37 -20.28
C LEU A 146 -7.65 1.72 -21.11
N TYR A 147 -8.00 0.79 -22.00
CA TYR A 147 -7.03 0.18 -22.91
C TYR A 147 -6.41 1.21 -23.86
N GLU A 148 -7.23 2.07 -24.47
CA GLU A 148 -6.76 3.15 -25.35
C GLU A 148 -5.77 4.09 -24.62
N ILE A 149 -6.12 4.52 -23.39
CA ILE A 149 -5.24 5.35 -22.57
C ILE A 149 -3.94 4.64 -22.20
N ASP A 150 -4.01 3.36 -21.85
CA ASP A 150 -2.81 2.60 -21.49
C ASP A 150 -1.79 2.58 -22.63
N GLN A 151 -2.25 2.40 -23.87
CA GLN A 151 -1.39 2.43 -25.04
C GLN A 151 -0.74 3.82 -25.21
N GLU A 152 -1.52 4.91 -25.07
CA GLU A 152 -1.00 6.27 -25.12
C GLU A 152 0.06 6.54 -24.03
N LEU A 153 -0.17 6.09 -22.80
CA LEU A 153 0.76 6.26 -21.68
C LEU A 153 2.07 5.53 -21.93
N ARG A 154 2.01 4.28 -22.41
CA ARG A 154 3.21 3.49 -22.76
C ARG A 154 4.01 4.15 -23.87
N HIS A 155 3.36 4.64 -24.91
CA HIS A 155 4.04 5.38 -25.99
C HIS A 155 4.78 6.62 -25.49
N LYS A 156 4.32 7.23 -24.39
CA LYS A 156 4.96 8.40 -23.75
C LYS A 156 5.95 8.01 -22.65
N ASN A 157 6.33 6.73 -22.50
CA ASN A 157 7.15 6.23 -21.39
C ASN A 157 6.61 6.63 -20.01
N LYS A 158 5.28 6.71 -19.87
CA LYS A 158 4.59 6.97 -18.62
C LYS A 158 4.16 5.68 -17.95
N ARG A 159 3.87 5.77 -16.65
CA ARG A 159 3.33 4.66 -15.86
C ARG A 159 2.07 4.10 -16.53
N PRO A 160 1.96 2.76 -16.71
CA PRO A 160 0.75 2.14 -17.22
C PRO A 160 -0.48 2.43 -16.35
N SER A 161 -1.65 2.39 -16.98
CA SER A 161 -2.92 2.55 -16.28
C SER A 161 -3.18 1.38 -15.33
N ALA A 162 -3.77 1.70 -14.18
CA ALA A 162 -4.27 0.72 -13.23
C ALA A 162 -5.57 1.25 -12.63
N SER A 163 -6.65 0.47 -12.76
CA SER A 163 -7.97 0.86 -12.24
C SER A 163 -8.65 -0.27 -11.45
N MET A 164 -9.51 0.08 -10.49
CA MET A 164 -10.47 -0.84 -9.86
C MET A 164 -11.88 -0.45 -10.27
N ILE A 165 -12.77 -1.42 -10.47
CA ILE A 165 -14.19 -1.18 -10.61
C ILE A 165 -14.92 -1.90 -9.48
N THR A 166 -15.77 -1.17 -8.76
CA THR A 166 -16.51 -1.70 -7.62
C THR A 166 -18.02 -1.69 -7.86
N LEU A 167 -18.69 -2.71 -7.33
CA LEU A 167 -20.16 -2.80 -7.30
C LEU A 167 -20.62 -3.31 -5.94
N GLU A 168 -21.69 -2.74 -5.40
CA GLU A 168 -22.34 -3.26 -4.18
C GLU A 168 -23.02 -4.61 -4.42
N ALA A 169 -22.92 -5.50 -3.42
CA ALA A 169 -23.50 -6.84 -3.46
C ALA A 169 -25.03 -6.85 -3.56
N THR A 170 -25.69 -5.75 -3.16
CA THR A 170 -27.13 -5.54 -3.30
C THR A 170 -27.52 -5.15 -4.72
N HIS A 171 -26.57 -4.87 -5.62
CA HIS A 171 -26.90 -4.41 -6.96
C HIS A 171 -27.62 -5.51 -7.78
N PRO A 172 -28.73 -5.21 -8.50
CA PRO A 172 -29.50 -6.16 -9.31
C PRO A 172 -28.68 -7.07 -10.24
N GLU A 173 -27.67 -6.48 -10.86
CA GLU A 173 -26.81 -7.11 -11.86
C GLU A 173 -25.54 -7.75 -11.25
N ILE A 174 -25.48 -7.92 -9.93
CA ILE A 174 -24.28 -8.39 -9.22
C ILE A 174 -23.75 -9.71 -9.78
N LEU A 175 -24.62 -10.67 -10.11
CA LEU A 175 -24.20 -11.95 -10.68
C LEU A 175 -23.52 -11.79 -12.05
N ARG A 176 -24.01 -10.87 -12.88
CA ARG A 176 -23.37 -10.58 -14.18
C ARG A 176 -22.03 -9.88 -13.99
N PHE A 177 -21.93 -8.98 -13.01
CA PHE A 177 -20.69 -8.29 -12.68
C PHE A 177 -19.60 -9.26 -12.19
N ILE A 178 -19.95 -10.19 -11.30
CA ILE A 178 -19.04 -11.23 -10.80
C ILE A 178 -18.43 -12.02 -11.98
N LEU A 179 -19.28 -12.44 -12.92
CA LEU A 179 -18.85 -13.27 -14.05
C LEU A 179 -18.22 -12.47 -15.20
N ALA A 180 -18.18 -11.14 -15.12
CA ALA A 180 -17.82 -10.27 -16.25
C ALA A 180 -16.41 -10.50 -16.80
N LYS A 181 -15.49 -11.00 -15.96
CA LYS A 181 -14.09 -11.26 -16.34
C LYS A 181 -13.75 -12.72 -16.60
N ASN A 182 -14.70 -13.64 -16.43
CA ASN A 182 -14.45 -15.06 -16.73
C ASN A 182 -14.21 -15.32 -18.23
N THR A 183 -14.61 -14.40 -19.10
CA THR A 183 -14.38 -14.49 -20.54
C THR A 183 -13.57 -13.30 -21.06
N ALA A 184 -12.90 -12.54 -20.18
CA ALA A 184 -12.16 -11.36 -20.58
C ALA A 184 -10.77 -11.72 -21.13
N ASP A 185 -10.32 -10.96 -22.12
CA ASP A 185 -8.93 -11.00 -22.57
C ASP A 185 -8.06 -10.21 -21.58
N PHE A 186 -7.41 -10.93 -20.66
CA PHE A 186 -6.56 -10.32 -19.63
C PHE A 186 -5.38 -9.52 -20.20
N SER A 187 -4.94 -9.81 -21.44
CA SER A 187 -3.88 -9.02 -22.09
C SER A 187 -4.32 -7.58 -22.40
N LYS A 188 -5.63 -7.34 -22.54
CA LYS A 188 -6.24 -6.03 -22.81
C LYS A 188 -6.93 -5.42 -21.61
N SER A 189 -7.19 -6.20 -20.56
CA SER A 189 -7.78 -5.69 -19.32
C SER A 189 -6.82 -4.73 -18.61
N ARG A 190 -7.32 -3.57 -18.21
CA ARG A 190 -6.59 -2.53 -17.45
C ARG A 190 -7.26 -2.16 -16.13
N PHE A 191 -8.20 -2.99 -15.71
CA PHE A 191 -8.87 -2.88 -14.43
C PHE A 191 -9.06 -4.24 -13.77
N ASN A 192 -9.19 -4.21 -12.45
CA ASN A 192 -9.68 -5.32 -11.63
C ASN A 192 -11.13 -5.03 -11.19
N ILE A 193 -11.89 -6.05 -10.82
CA ILE A 193 -13.22 -5.91 -10.21
C ILE A 193 -13.23 -6.37 -8.75
N SER A 194 -14.04 -5.71 -7.93
CA SER A 194 -14.30 -6.10 -6.54
C SER A 194 -15.73 -5.80 -6.13
N VAL A 195 -16.25 -6.56 -5.17
CA VAL A 195 -17.62 -6.42 -4.67
C VAL A 195 -17.58 -5.80 -3.28
N PHE A 196 -18.38 -4.74 -3.08
CA PHE A 196 -18.66 -4.25 -1.73
C PHE A 196 -19.72 -5.12 -1.06
N VAL A 197 -19.35 -5.70 0.08
CA VAL A 197 -20.22 -6.52 0.93
C VAL A 197 -20.34 -5.87 2.31
N THR A 198 -21.23 -6.42 3.13
CA THR A 198 -21.32 -6.17 4.57
C THR A 198 -21.18 -7.49 5.34
N GLU A 199 -20.92 -7.41 6.64
CA GLU A 199 -20.91 -8.54 7.57
C GLU A 199 -22.25 -9.30 7.52
N GLU A 200 -23.37 -8.59 7.33
CA GLU A 200 -24.72 -9.15 7.18
C GLU A 200 -24.81 -10.20 6.06
N LEU A 201 -24.10 -10.03 4.93
CA LEU A 201 -24.13 -11.03 3.84
C LEU A 201 -23.62 -12.40 4.32
N PHE A 202 -22.58 -12.40 5.17
CA PHE A 202 -22.00 -13.62 5.71
C PHE A 202 -22.89 -14.24 6.78
N GLU A 203 -23.47 -13.42 7.66
CA GLU A 203 -24.44 -13.88 8.68
C GLU A 203 -25.65 -14.55 8.01
N ARG A 204 -26.25 -13.88 7.01
CA ARG A 204 -27.36 -14.46 6.23
C ARG A 204 -26.96 -15.73 5.50
N ALA A 205 -25.75 -15.81 4.96
CA ALA A 205 -25.28 -17.01 4.29
C ALA A 205 -25.09 -18.20 5.26
N GLN A 206 -24.61 -17.94 6.48
CA GLN A 206 -24.51 -18.96 7.54
C GLN A 206 -25.89 -19.47 7.96
N ASN A 207 -26.89 -18.59 8.04
CA ASN A 207 -28.27 -18.92 8.39
C ASN A 207 -29.12 -19.43 7.22
N ASN A 208 -28.54 -19.61 6.02
CA ASN A 208 -29.24 -19.98 4.77
C ASN A 208 -30.38 -19.03 4.37
N GLU A 209 -30.22 -17.74 4.66
CA GLU A 209 -31.20 -16.69 4.37
C GLU A 209 -31.02 -16.09 2.96
N SER A 210 -32.02 -15.32 2.54
CA SER A 210 -32.00 -14.58 1.26
C SER A 210 -31.30 -13.23 1.41
N TRP A 211 -30.71 -12.77 0.31
CA TRP A 211 -30.07 -11.48 0.13
C TRP A 211 -30.91 -10.62 -0.83
N ALA A 212 -31.28 -9.41 -0.40
CA ALA A 212 -32.11 -8.51 -1.21
C ALA A 212 -31.28 -7.80 -2.28
N LEU A 213 -31.84 -7.72 -3.49
CA LEU A 213 -31.29 -6.94 -4.59
C LEU A 213 -32.09 -5.63 -4.75
N ILE A 214 -31.39 -4.51 -4.67
CA ILE A 214 -31.93 -3.16 -4.47
C ILE A 214 -31.55 -2.28 -5.66
N ASN A 215 -32.52 -1.69 -6.33
CA ASN A 215 -32.25 -0.77 -7.44
C ASN A 215 -31.73 0.61 -6.95
N SER A 216 -31.34 1.48 -7.87
CA SER A 216 -30.83 2.84 -7.59
C SER A 216 -31.80 3.71 -6.76
N ASN A 217 -33.10 3.42 -6.81
CA ASN A 217 -34.14 4.14 -6.05
C ASN A 217 -34.38 3.55 -4.65
N GLY A 218 -33.58 2.57 -4.21
CA GLY A 218 -33.71 1.93 -2.90
C GLY A 218 -34.81 0.87 -2.81
N LYS A 219 -35.46 0.50 -3.93
CA LYS A 219 -36.52 -0.51 -3.94
C LYS A 219 -35.92 -1.91 -4.11
N ILE A 220 -36.34 -2.85 -3.27
CA ILE A 220 -36.06 -4.28 -3.47
C ILE A 220 -36.79 -4.74 -4.73
N ILE A 221 -36.04 -5.23 -5.70
CA ILE A 221 -36.59 -5.73 -6.96
C ILE A 221 -36.53 -7.25 -7.08
N ASN A 222 -35.64 -7.91 -6.33
CA ASN A 222 -35.47 -9.36 -6.32
C ASN A 222 -34.73 -9.79 -5.04
N SER A 223 -34.62 -11.08 -4.80
CA SER A 223 -33.78 -11.66 -3.75
C SER A 223 -33.12 -12.95 -4.24
N ILE A 224 -31.89 -13.22 -3.79
CA ILE A 224 -31.14 -14.44 -4.11
C ILE A 224 -30.65 -15.11 -2.82
N SER A 225 -30.26 -16.38 -2.84
CA SER A 225 -29.61 -16.97 -1.65
C SER A 225 -28.29 -16.26 -1.35
N ALA A 226 -28.09 -15.83 -0.09
CA ALA A 226 -26.84 -15.21 0.35
C ALA A 226 -25.64 -16.16 0.15
N LYS A 227 -25.83 -17.43 0.51
CA LYS A 227 -24.85 -18.50 0.29
C LYS A 227 -24.53 -18.70 -1.19
N TYR A 228 -25.55 -18.66 -2.06
CA TYR A 228 -25.34 -18.74 -3.51
C TYR A 228 -24.50 -17.58 -4.04
N LEU A 229 -24.78 -16.35 -3.62
CA LEU A 229 -24.01 -15.17 -4.03
C LEU A 229 -22.53 -15.30 -3.63
N LEU A 230 -22.24 -15.65 -2.37
CA LEU A 230 -20.87 -15.86 -1.90
C LEU A 230 -20.16 -16.98 -2.66
N LEU A 231 -20.87 -18.07 -2.98
CA LEU A 231 -20.31 -19.16 -3.79
C LEU A 231 -19.95 -18.71 -5.21
N GLN A 232 -20.76 -17.85 -5.84
CA GLN A 232 -20.43 -17.32 -7.17
C GLN A 232 -19.20 -16.41 -7.13
N ILE A 233 -19.09 -15.56 -6.09
CA ILE A 233 -17.88 -14.75 -5.87
C ILE A 233 -16.65 -15.64 -5.73
N ALA A 234 -16.71 -16.66 -4.87
CA ALA A 234 -15.60 -17.58 -4.64
C ALA A 234 -15.21 -18.37 -5.90
N LYS A 235 -16.20 -18.88 -6.65
CA LYS A 235 -15.95 -19.61 -7.91
C LYS A 235 -15.27 -18.74 -8.96
N SER A 236 -15.72 -17.50 -9.11
CA SER A 236 -15.11 -16.55 -10.05
C SER A 236 -13.69 -16.18 -9.62
N ALA A 237 -13.50 -15.88 -8.33
CA ALA A 237 -12.18 -15.55 -7.78
C ALA A 237 -11.20 -16.71 -7.92
N HIS A 238 -11.65 -17.96 -7.76
CA HIS A 238 -10.82 -19.14 -8.04
C HIS A 238 -10.48 -19.27 -9.53
N TYR A 239 -11.43 -18.96 -10.41
CA TYR A 239 -11.26 -19.09 -11.85
C TYR A 239 -10.27 -18.07 -12.43
N CYS A 240 -10.34 -16.80 -12.02
CA CYS A 240 -9.53 -15.73 -12.62
C CYS A 240 -8.91 -14.72 -11.65
N GLY A 241 -8.98 -14.96 -10.34
CA GLY A 241 -8.48 -14.05 -9.31
C GLY A 241 -9.45 -12.92 -8.94
N GLU A 242 -10.63 -12.85 -9.55
CA GLU A 242 -11.59 -11.75 -9.37
C GLU A 242 -13.06 -12.23 -9.33
N PRO A 243 -13.97 -11.52 -8.64
CA PRO A 243 -13.75 -10.27 -7.90
C PRO A 243 -13.15 -10.47 -6.51
N GLY A 244 -12.48 -9.43 -6.01
CA GLY A 244 -12.16 -9.30 -4.58
C GLY A 244 -13.40 -8.95 -3.74
N ILE A 245 -13.26 -9.05 -2.42
CA ILE A 245 -14.31 -8.70 -1.44
C ILE A 245 -13.86 -7.50 -0.60
N LEU A 246 -14.73 -6.51 -0.48
CA LEU A 246 -14.49 -5.27 0.27
C LEU A 246 -15.61 -5.06 1.29
N PHE A 247 -15.28 -5.02 2.59
CA PHE A 247 -16.28 -4.82 3.65
C PHE A 247 -16.60 -3.33 3.84
N LYS A 248 -17.69 -2.86 3.22
CA LYS A 248 -18.06 -1.44 3.18
C LYS A 248 -18.41 -0.90 4.57
N ASP A 249 -19.12 -1.69 5.36
CA ASP A 249 -19.46 -1.41 6.75
C ASP A 249 -18.23 -1.26 7.65
N ARG A 250 -17.23 -2.13 7.51
CA ARG A 250 -15.95 -2.00 8.24
C ARG A 250 -15.22 -0.72 7.86
N PHE A 251 -15.13 -0.41 6.56
CA PHE A 251 -14.53 0.84 6.11
C PHE A 251 -15.27 2.07 6.66
N GLU A 252 -16.60 2.09 6.65
CA GLU A 252 -17.40 3.21 7.14
C GLU A 252 -17.40 3.35 8.68
N ARG A 253 -17.38 2.24 9.41
CA ARG A 253 -17.20 2.20 10.87
C ARG A 253 -15.92 2.95 11.25
N ASP A 254 -14.86 2.72 10.49
CA ASP A 254 -13.53 3.28 10.69
C ASP A 254 -13.23 4.54 9.86
N ASN A 255 -14.22 5.12 9.17
CA ASN A 255 -14.07 6.39 8.45
C ASN A 255 -13.97 7.55 9.45
N PRO A 256 -12.82 8.25 9.54
CA PRO A 256 -12.65 9.38 10.47
C PRO A 256 -13.49 10.59 10.06
N THR A 257 -13.88 10.71 8.80
CA THR A 257 -14.65 11.85 8.26
C THR A 257 -15.91 11.33 7.54
N PRO A 258 -16.94 10.91 8.29
CA PRO A 258 -18.12 10.20 7.78
C PRO A 258 -19.03 11.06 6.88
N GLN A 259 -18.86 12.38 6.87
CA GLN A 259 -19.52 13.29 5.94
C GLN A 259 -19.13 13.03 4.47
N TRP A 260 -17.96 12.43 4.24
CA TRP A 260 -17.55 11.93 2.92
C TRP A 260 -17.52 10.41 2.94
N LYS A 261 -18.63 9.83 2.47
CA LYS A 261 -18.79 8.38 2.34
C LYS A 261 -17.82 7.79 1.33
N TYR A 262 -17.33 6.61 1.65
CA TYR A 262 -16.51 5.83 0.74
C TYR A 262 -17.38 5.21 -0.35
N ILE A 263 -16.95 5.43 -1.59
CA ILE A 263 -17.66 4.96 -2.79
C ILE A 263 -16.91 3.84 -3.50
N SER A 264 -15.59 3.77 -3.35
CA SER A 264 -14.73 2.78 -4.02
C SER A 264 -13.37 2.67 -3.33
N THR A 265 -12.51 1.83 -3.89
CA THR A 265 -11.08 1.74 -3.59
C THR A 265 -10.29 1.97 -4.87
N ALA A 266 -9.03 2.36 -4.75
CA ALA A 266 -8.10 2.34 -5.88
C ALA A 266 -7.67 0.87 -6.21
N PRO A 267 -6.80 0.64 -7.21
CA PRO A 267 -6.46 -0.71 -7.71
C PRO A 267 -5.97 -1.70 -6.66
N CYS A 268 -5.34 -1.20 -5.59
CA CYS A 268 -4.69 -2.01 -4.59
C CYS A 268 -5.59 -2.36 -3.39
N ALA A 269 -6.79 -1.77 -3.30
CA ALA A 269 -7.81 -2.04 -2.27
C ALA A 269 -7.35 -1.86 -0.80
N GLU A 270 -6.19 -1.25 -0.56
CA GLU A 270 -5.60 -1.03 0.75
C GLU A 270 -6.33 0.07 1.57
N LEU A 271 -7.06 0.93 0.88
CA LEU A 271 -7.85 2.00 1.48
C LEU A 271 -9.12 2.31 0.68
N ALA A 272 -10.20 2.54 1.40
CA ALA A 272 -11.44 3.08 0.83
C ALA A 272 -11.38 4.61 0.71
N MET A 273 -12.06 5.13 -0.30
CA MET A 273 -11.94 6.51 -0.73
C MET A 273 -13.30 7.12 -1.04
N ALA A 274 -13.45 8.38 -0.67
CA ALA A 274 -14.56 9.22 -1.11
C ALA A 274 -14.24 9.81 -2.49
N LYS A 275 -15.26 10.23 -3.23
CA LYS A 275 -15.09 10.87 -4.55
C LYS A 275 -14.12 12.05 -4.46
N GLY A 276 -13.04 12.00 -5.24
CA GLY A 276 -12.01 13.05 -5.25
C GLY A 276 -11.00 12.99 -4.09
N ASP A 277 -10.99 11.93 -3.29
CA ASP A 277 -9.89 11.70 -2.34
C ASP A 277 -8.56 11.50 -3.08
N LEU A 278 -7.47 11.86 -2.40
CA LEU A 278 -6.10 11.47 -2.75
C LEU A 278 -5.39 10.92 -1.51
N CYS A 279 -4.52 9.92 -1.72
CA CYS A 279 -3.65 9.37 -0.67
C CYS A 279 -2.18 9.58 -1.03
N HIS A 280 -1.35 9.83 -0.02
CA HIS A 280 0.08 10.04 -0.13
C HIS A 280 0.78 9.03 0.75
N PHE A 281 1.55 8.12 0.15
CA PHE A 281 2.22 7.08 0.91
C PHE A 281 3.68 6.90 0.52
N SER A 282 4.42 6.41 1.50
CA SER A 282 5.81 5.99 1.42
C SER A 282 6.03 4.97 2.53
N TYR A 283 7.16 4.29 2.51
CA TYR A 283 7.33 3.05 3.26
C TYR A 283 8.56 3.10 4.14
N ILE A 284 8.49 2.35 5.24
CA ILE A 284 9.64 2.05 6.07
C ILE A 284 10.10 0.63 5.79
N ASN A 285 11.37 0.49 5.42
CA ASN A 285 12.02 -0.81 5.25
C ASN A 285 12.33 -1.41 6.62
N LEU A 286 11.54 -2.39 7.02
CA LEU A 286 11.67 -3.05 8.32
C LEU A 286 12.99 -3.81 8.47
N ALA A 287 13.48 -4.44 7.40
CA ALA A 287 14.73 -5.20 7.41
C ALA A 287 15.99 -4.31 7.57
N SER A 288 15.87 -2.99 7.37
CA SER A 288 16.95 -2.03 7.67
C SER A 288 17.05 -1.69 9.17
N LEU A 289 16.04 -2.04 9.97
CA LEU A 289 15.90 -1.70 11.38
C LEU A 289 16.18 -2.90 12.28
N VAL A 290 17.25 -3.63 11.97
CA VAL A 290 17.76 -4.73 12.79
C VAL A 290 19.06 -4.29 13.45
N LYS A 291 19.18 -4.53 14.75
CA LYS A 291 20.39 -4.24 15.52
C LYS A 291 20.85 -5.46 16.31
N LYS A 292 22.13 -5.47 16.67
CA LYS A 292 22.69 -6.47 17.57
C LYS A 292 22.36 -6.13 19.03
N TYR A 293 21.93 -7.12 19.80
CA TYR A 293 21.74 -7.05 21.24
C TYR A 293 22.37 -8.30 21.88
N GLY A 294 23.50 -8.13 22.56
CA GLY A 294 24.32 -9.27 22.97
C GLY A 294 24.81 -10.03 21.74
N ASN A 295 24.50 -11.33 21.65
CA ASN A 295 24.81 -12.17 20.49
C ASN A 295 23.67 -12.24 19.47
N ASP A 296 22.50 -11.72 19.82
CA ASP A 296 21.28 -11.88 19.02
C ASP A 296 21.02 -10.65 18.14
N LEU A 297 20.21 -10.85 17.10
CA LEU A 297 19.66 -9.78 16.29
C LEU A 297 18.23 -9.50 16.74
N VAL A 298 17.91 -8.22 16.93
CA VAL A 298 16.58 -7.78 17.38
C VAL A 298 16.10 -6.60 16.54
N PHE A 299 14.78 -6.44 16.45
CA PHE A 299 14.16 -5.30 15.78
C PHE A 299 14.35 -4.01 16.61
N ASP A 300 14.77 -2.92 15.95
CA ASP A 300 15.03 -1.64 16.60
C ASP A 300 13.82 -0.71 16.60
N PHE A 301 12.89 -0.95 17.52
CA PHE A 301 11.69 -0.14 17.71
C PHE A 301 11.99 1.36 17.93
N ALA A 302 13.10 1.70 18.60
CA ALA A 302 13.44 3.10 18.85
C ALA A 302 13.75 3.85 17.54
N SER A 303 14.56 3.25 16.67
CA SER A 303 14.85 3.80 15.34
C SER A 303 13.64 3.75 14.42
N PHE A 304 12.79 2.73 14.54
CA PHE A 304 11.52 2.64 13.82
C PHE A 304 10.61 3.84 14.11
N GLY A 305 10.37 4.17 15.38
CA GLY A 305 9.54 5.31 15.76
C GLY A 305 10.07 6.66 15.24
N LYS A 306 11.40 6.84 15.23
CA LYS A 306 12.03 8.03 14.62
C LYS A 306 11.79 8.08 13.11
N ALA A 307 11.96 6.96 12.41
CA ALA A 307 11.71 6.87 10.98
C ALA A 307 10.23 7.18 10.63
N VAL A 308 9.29 6.67 11.44
CA VAL A 308 7.86 7.00 11.33
C VAL A 308 7.64 8.50 11.45
N SER A 309 8.21 9.14 12.48
CA SER A 309 8.04 10.58 12.70
C SER A 309 8.59 11.43 11.54
N VAL A 310 9.76 11.10 11.02
CA VAL A 310 10.37 11.79 9.86
C VAL A 310 9.48 11.61 8.63
N LEU A 311 8.97 10.40 8.40
CA LEU A 311 8.15 10.10 7.24
C LEU A 311 6.77 10.76 7.30
N VAL A 312 6.15 10.87 8.48
CA VAL A 312 4.89 11.64 8.65
C VAL A 312 5.09 13.11 8.27
N ARG A 313 6.16 13.75 8.76
CA ARG A 313 6.48 15.15 8.41
C ARG A 313 6.69 15.33 6.91
N LEU A 314 7.43 14.41 6.29
CA LEU A 314 7.66 14.41 4.85
C LEU A 314 6.36 14.24 4.04
N LEU A 315 5.47 13.34 4.46
CA LEU A 315 4.20 13.11 3.77
C LEU A 315 3.21 14.28 3.94
N ASP A 316 3.25 15.03 5.05
CA ASP A 316 2.48 16.27 5.19
C ASP A 316 2.94 17.35 4.20
N ALA A 317 4.24 17.44 3.91
CA ALA A 317 4.77 18.28 2.83
C ALA A 317 4.32 17.78 1.45
N ALA A 318 4.33 16.46 1.21
CA ALA A 318 3.83 15.88 -0.05
C ALA A 318 2.33 16.19 -0.29
N VAL A 319 1.50 16.16 0.75
CA VAL A 319 0.10 16.61 0.70
C VAL A 319 0.03 18.07 0.25
N GLN A 320 0.90 18.93 0.77
CA GLN A 320 0.88 20.35 0.44
C GLN A 320 1.27 20.61 -1.02
N ILE A 321 2.29 19.91 -1.54
CA ILE A 321 2.61 19.96 -2.99
C ILE A 321 1.38 19.59 -3.83
N THR A 322 0.67 18.52 -3.46
CA THR A 322 -0.57 18.14 -4.15
C THR A 322 -1.65 19.23 -4.07
N ILE A 323 -1.78 19.91 -2.93
CA ILE A 323 -2.74 21.02 -2.77
C ILE A 323 -2.38 22.19 -3.68
N ASN A 324 -1.10 22.55 -3.74
CA ASN A 324 -0.61 23.68 -4.54
C ASN A 324 -0.77 23.41 -6.04
N ASN A 325 -0.53 22.18 -6.49
CA ASN A 325 -0.45 21.83 -7.91
C ASN A 325 -1.75 21.22 -8.48
N GLY A 326 -2.59 20.62 -7.62
CA GLY A 326 -3.65 19.70 -8.04
C GLY A 326 -4.97 20.33 -8.46
N ASN A 327 -5.11 21.66 -8.44
CA ASN A 327 -6.35 22.35 -8.85
C ASN A 327 -7.62 21.66 -8.28
N ASP A 328 -8.58 21.31 -9.14
CA ASP A 328 -9.83 20.63 -8.76
C ASP A 328 -9.63 19.24 -8.14
N ILE A 329 -8.61 18.47 -8.54
CA ILE A 329 -8.40 17.10 -8.05
C ILE A 329 -7.93 17.07 -6.59
N ALA A 330 -7.36 18.17 -6.09
CA ALA A 330 -6.83 18.28 -4.72
C ALA A 330 -7.82 18.89 -3.71
N LYS A 331 -9.03 19.27 -4.13
CA LYS A 331 -10.04 19.92 -3.26
C LYS A 331 -10.30 19.18 -1.96
N LEU A 332 -10.39 17.84 -1.98
CA LEU A 332 -10.64 17.07 -0.77
C LEU A 332 -9.36 16.86 0.07
N SER A 333 -8.18 16.92 -0.56
CA SER A 333 -6.89 16.87 0.14
C SER A 333 -6.66 18.08 1.03
N THR A 334 -7.16 19.28 0.66
CA THR A 334 -7.09 20.46 1.54
C THR A 334 -7.82 20.21 2.85
N LEU A 335 -8.97 19.54 2.78
CA LEU A 335 -9.86 19.31 3.93
C LEU A 335 -9.38 18.16 4.81
N ARG A 336 -8.84 17.08 4.23
CA ARG A 336 -8.55 15.82 4.96
C ARG A 336 -7.06 15.53 5.17
N ARG A 337 -6.19 16.05 4.32
CA ARG A 337 -4.72 15.88 4.38
C ARG A 337 -4.27 14.43 4.62
N ARG A 338 -4.88 13.46 3.93
CA ARG A 338 -4.62 12.02 4.13
C ARG A 338 -3.18 11.64 3.74
N ILE A 339 -2.51 10.97 4.67
CA ILE A 339 -1.22 10.33 4.44
C ILE A 339 -1.29 8.84 4.78
N GLY A 340 -0.25 8.12 4.42
CA GLY A 340 -0.10 6.70 4.64
C GLY A 340 1.36 6.29 4.83
N VAL A 341 1.79 6.18 6.09
CA VAL A 341 3.05 5.51 6.42
C VAL A 341 2.84 4.01 6.31
N GLY A 342 3.47 3.39 5.31
CA GLY A 342 3.46 1.96 5.11
C GLY A 342 4.76 1.28 5.54
N ILE A 343 4.79 -0.04 5.40
CA ILE A 343 5.95 -0.87 5.64
C ILE A 343 6.35 -1.63 4.37
N THR A 344 7.59 -2.07 4.31
CA THR A 344 8.10 -3.01 3.31
C THR A 344 9.18 -3.87 3.95
N GLY A 345 9.49 -5.02 3.35
CA GLY A 345 10.57 -5.87 3.83
C GLY A 345 10.21 -6.71 5.06
N PHE A 346 8.93 -7.05 5.30
CA PHE A 346 8.58 -7.87 6.46
C PHE A 346 9.15 -9.29 6.34
N ALA A 347 9.03 -9.97 5.19
CA ALA A 347 9.66 -11.28 4.99
C ALA A 347 11.19 -11.21 5.14
N SER A 348 11.82 -10.17 4.59
CA SER A 348 13.26 -9.94 4.74
C SER A 348 13.66 -9.68 6.20
N LEU A 349 12.84 -8.96 6.98
CA LEU A 349 13.04 -8.79 8.41
C LEU A 349 13.02 -10.16 9.12
N LEU A 350 12.00 -10.98 8.84
CA LEU A 350 11.87 -12.28 9.48
C LEU A 350 13.08 -13.19 9.16
N ILE A 351 13.56 -13.22 7.92
CA ILE A 351 14.80 -13.95 7.55
C ILE A 351 16.02 -13.40 8.30
N LYS A 352 16.13 -12.08 8.47
CA LYS A 352 17.25 -11.48 9.24
C LYS A 352 17.21 -11.84 10.72
N LEU A 353 16.03 -12.06 11.27
CA LEU A 353 15.83 -12.46 12.67
C LEU A 353 15.76 -13.99 12.85
N ASP A 354 15.90 -14.75 11.76
CA ASP A 354 15.76 -16.22 11.76
C ASP A 354 14.37 -16.70 12.26
N ILE A 355 13.32 -15.92 11.97
CA ILE A 355 11.92 -16.20 12.36
C ILE A 355 11.16 -16.79 11.15
N PRO A 356 10.54 -17.97 11.26
CA PRO A 356 9.67 -18.49 10.21
C PRO A 356 8.42 -17.62 10.02
N TYR A 357 8.03 -17.38 8.77
CA TYR A 357 6.86 -16.55 8.46
C TYR A 357 5.56 -17.07 9.09
N ALA A 358 5.31 -18.38 8.95
CA ALA A 358 4.15 -19.06 9.52
C ALA A 358 4.41 -19.47 10.98
N SER A 359 4.69 -18.50 11.86
CA SER A 359 4.94 -18.73 13.28
C SER A 359 4.19 -17.75 14.18
N LEU A 360 3.91 -18.16 15.43
CA LEU A 360 3.34 -17.27 16.45
C LEU A 360 4.28 -16.09 16.77
N GLU A 361 5.59 -16.29 16.66
CA GLU A 361 6.57 -15.24 16.86
C GLU A 361 6.47 -14.15 15.77
N ALA A 362 6.33 -14.55 14.50
CA ALA A 362 6.09 -13.62 13.40
C ALA A 362 4.78 -12.83 13.58
N ILE A 363 3.71 -13.49 14.04
CA ILE A 363 2.44 -12.83 14.37
C ILE A 363 2.65 -11.80 15.48
N GLY A 364 3.26 -12.19 16.61
CA GLY A 364 3.50 -11.28 17.73
C GLY A 364 4.41 -10.10 17.37
N LEU A 365 5.39 -10.31 16.48
CA LEU A 365 6.21 -9.22 15.94
C LEU A 365 5.40 -8.28 15.03
N ALA A 366 4.55 -8.82 14.16
CA ALA A 366 3.67 -8.02 13.30
C ALA A 366 2.69 -7.17 14.12
N GLU A 367 2.12 -7.71 15.19
CA GLU A 367 1.25 -6.97 16.11
C GLU A 367 2.01 -5.81 16.78
N LYS A 368 3.21 -6.08 17.31
CA LYS A 368 4.04 -5.05 17.96
C LYS A 368 4.45 -3.95 16.98
N ILE A 369 4.85 -4.32 15.76
CA ILE A 369 5.20 -3.35 14.72
C ILE A 369 3.99 -2.50 14.34
N SER A 370 2.81 -3.11 14.20
CA SER A 370 1.57 -2.41 13.85
C SER A 370 1.12 -1.44 14.94
N GLU A 371 1.13 -1.87 16.21
CA GLU A 371 0.81 -1.02 17.36
C GLU A 371 1.78 0.18 17.44
N TYR A 372 3.07 -0.10 17.32
CA TYR A 372 4.12 0.92 17.44
C TYR A 372 4.08 1.91 16.27
N LEU A 373 3.84 1.43 15.05
CA LEU A 373 3.65 2.27 13.87
C LEU A 373 2.48 3.22 14.05
N ASP A 374 1.32 2.70 14.46
CA ASP A 374 0.11 3.49 14.62
C ASP A 374 0.28 4.59 15.69
N PHE A 375 0.90 4.23 16.82
CA PHE A 375 1.21 5.17 17.89
C PHE A 375 2.08 6.34 17.40
N HIS A 376 3.25 6.01 16.84
CA HIS A 376 4.23 7.03 16.46
C HIS A 376 3.76 7.85 15.27
N ALA A 377 2.97 7.28 14.36
CA ALA A 377 2.40 8.01 13.23
C ALA A 377 1.35 9.03 13.69
N LYS A 378 0.43 8.63 14.59
CA LYS A 378 -0.54 9.54 15.20
C LYS A 378 0.14 10.59 16.07
N LYS A 379 1.13 10.20 16.89
CA LYS A 379 1.91 11.13 17.72
C LYS A 379 2.60 12.20 16.87
N ALA A 380 3.29 11.81 15.80
CA ALA A 380 3.93 12.75 14.90
C ALA A 380 2.92 13.68 14.23
N SER A 381 1.77 13.16 13.78
CA SER A 381 0.71 13.98 13.17
C SER A 381 0.05 14.95 14.16
N MET A 382 -0.12 14.55 15.43
CA MET A 382 -0.59 15.41 16.51
C MET A 382 0.43 16.53 16.82
N LEU A 383 1.73 16.22 16.86
CA LEU A 383 2.77 17.24 17.06
C LEU A 383 2.83 18.23 15.88
N LEU A 384 2.59 17.77 14.65
CA LEU A 384 2.42 18.67 13.51
C LEU A 384 1.17 19.52 13.64
N ALA A 385 0.06 18.99 14.17
CA ALA A 385 -1.15 19.77 14.41
C ALA A 385 -0.91 20.90 15.41
N LYS A 386 -0.19 20.61 16.50
CA LYS A 386 0.23 21.63 17.47
C LYS A 386 1.01 22.78 16.81
N ARG A 387 1.85 22.46 15.81
CA ARG A 387 2.70 23.44 15.12
C ARG A 387 2.00 24.17 13.97
N ARG A 388 1.19 23.47 13.18
CA ARG A 388 0.64 23.92 11.87
C ARG A 388 -0.88 24.01 11.84
N GLY A 389 -1.55 23.65 12.93
CA GLY A 389 -2.99 23.41 12.98
C GLY A 389 -3.38 22.00 12.52
N ALA A 390 -4.51 21.51 13.05
CA ALA A 390 -5.14 20.26 12.63
C ALA A 390 -5.56 20.28 11.15
N PHE A 391 -5.94 19.13 10.57
CA PHE A 391 -6.58 19.13 9.26
C PHE A 391 -7.90 19.93 9.31
N PRO A 392 -8.29 20.68 8.27
CA PRO A 392 -9.43 21.60 8.33
C PRO A 392 -10.77 20.96 8.73
N ALA A 393 -11.02 19.71 8.34
CA ALA A 393 -12.24 19.01 8.70
C ALA A 393 -12.23 18.35 10.09
N PHE A 394 -11.24 18.61 10.95
CA PHE A 394 -11.04 17.94 12.24
C PHE A 394 -12.26 18.03 13.16
N MET A 395 -12.85 19.22 13.30
CA MET A 395 -14.02 19.42 14.18
C MET A 395 -15.26 18.62 13.72
N ASN A 396 -15.35 18.30 12.43
CA ASN A 396 -16.43 17.51 11.85
C ASN A 396 -16.00 16.04 11.65
N SER A 397 -15.03 15.57 12.43
CA SER A 397 -14.46 14.23 12.32
C SER A 397 -14.69 13.43 13.60
N LYS A 398 -14.66 12.10 13.49
CA LYS A 398 -14.79 11.19 14.63
C LYS A 398 -13.60 11.24 15.59
N TYR A 399 -12.53 11.96 15.28
CA TYR A 399 -11.48 12.24 16.26
C TYR A 399 -12.01 13.06 17.44
N THR A 400 -13.10 13.81 17.28
CA THR A 400 -13.76 14.53 18.39
C THR A 400 -14.67 13.63 19.25
N GLU A 401 -14.83 12.36 18.88
CA GLU A 401 -15.64 11.38 19.60
C GLU A 401 -14.71 10.48 20.46
N PRO A 402 -14.64 10.66 21.80
CA PRO A 402 -13.69 9.92 22.63
C PRO A 402 -13.85 8.40 22.52
N GLU A 403 -15.08 7.91 22.41
CA GLU A 403 -15.36 6.47 22.29
C GLU A 403 -14.89 5.88 20.95
N TRP A 404 -14.99 6.64 19.86
CA TRP A 404 -14.46 6.21 18.56
C TRP A 404 -12.94 6.15 18.56
N VAL A 405 -12.30 7.06 19.29
CA VAL A 405 -10.85 7.07 19.45
C VAL A 405 -10.43 5.89 20.32
N LYS A 406 -10.94 5.76 21.56
CA LYS A 406 -10.62 4.67 22.49
C LYS A 406 -10.71 3.26 21.89
N ARG A 407 -11.76 2.97 21.10
CA ARG A 407 -11.92 1.62 20.51
C ARG A 407 -10.81 1.24 19.53
N LYS A 408 -10.04 2.19 18.99
CA LYS A 408 -8.91 1.89 18.07
C LYS A 408 -7.77 1.16 18.74
N HIS A 409 -7.86 0.97 20.04
CA HIS A 409 -6.78 0.59 20.94
C HIS A 409 -7.19 -0.49 21.93
N CYS A 410 -8.29 -1.20 21.66
CA CYS A 410 -8.70 -2.34 22.47
C CYS A 410 -7.73 -3.53 22.43
N HIS A 411 -6.91 -3.65 21.38
CA HIS A 411 -5.87 -4.68 21.27
C HIS A 411 -4.50 -4.12 21.68
N ARG A 412 -3.83 -4.78 22.62
CA ARG A 412 -2.56 -4.34 23.23
C ARG A 412 -1.54 -5.46 23.21
N THR A 413 -0.34 -5.16 22.73
CA THR A 413 0.80 -6.11 22.75
C THR A 413 1.67 -5.93 24.00
N GLY A 414 1.48 -4.85 24.75
CA GLY A 414 2.32 -4.46 25.89
C GLY A 414 3.64 -3.76 25.50
N ILE A 415 3.90 -3.53 24.21
CA ILE A 415 5.10 -2.79 23.76
C ILE A 415 5.06 -1.30 24.15
N LEU A 416 3.86 -0.76 24.31
CA LEU A 416 3.59 0.59 24.79
C LEU A 416 2.72 0.51 26.04
N ALA A 417 3.06 1.30 27.05
CA ALA A 417 2.25 1.45 28.25
C ALA A 417 0.91 2.14 27.92
N GLU A 418 -0.14 1.79 28.64
CA GLU A 418 -1.51 2.27 28.38
C GLU A 418 -1.61 3.80 28.51
N GLU A 419 -0.92 4.37 29.50
CA GLU A 419 -0.92 5.79 29.81
C GLU A 419 -0.39 6.62 28.62
N LYS A 420 0.52 6.06 27.81
CA LYS A 420 1.02 6.74 26.61
C LYS A 420 -0.08 6.92 25.57
N TRP A 421 -0.97 5.96 25.44
CA TRP A 421 -2.09 6.04 24.52
C TRP A 421 -3.15 7.02 25.03
N GLU A 422 -3.43 7.01 26.32
CA GLU A 422 -4.32 7.99 26.97
C GLU A 422 -3.79 9.42 26.78
N GLU A 423 -2.49 9.63 27.02
CA GLU A 423 -1.82 10.92 26.82
C GLU A 423 -1.90 11.36 25.35
N LEU A 424 -1.64 10.45 24.39
CA LEU A 424 -1.75 10.76 22.96
C LEU A 424 -3.16 11.22 22.60
N TYR A 425 -4.19 10.56 23.13
CA TYR A 425 -5.57 10.91 22.85
C TYR A 425 -6.02 12.20 23.48
N HIS A 426 -5.60 12.45 24.72
CA HIS A 426 -5.80 13.74 25.36
C HIS A 426 -5.19 14.86 24.50
N ASN A 427 -3.94 14.69 24.06
CA ASN A 427 -3.25 15.66 23.20
C ASN A 427 -3.91 15.81 21.82
N ILE A 428 -4.52 14.74 21.25
CA ILE A 428 -5.30 14.84 20.00
C ILE A 428 -6.58 15.64 20.22
N GLN A 429 -7.26 15.52 21.37
CA GLN A 429 -8.40 16.40 21.68
C GLN A 429 -7.98 17.85 21.84
N GLU A 430 -6.82 18.09 22.48
CA GLU A 430 -6.34 19.44 22.78
C GLU A 430 -5.77 20.16 21.55
N TRP A 431 -4.86 19.52 20.80
CA TRP A 431 -4.12 20.15 19.70
C TRP A 431 -4.62 19.70 18.32
N GLY A 432 -5.50 18.71 18.27
CA GLY A 432 -5.94 18.08 17.04
C GLY A 432 -4.92 17.11 16.45
N ILE A 433 -5.20 16.68 15.21
CA ILE A 433 -4.31 15.84 14.40
C ILE A 433 -4.17 16.44 13.00
N ARG A 434 -2.97 16.40 12.41
CA ARG A 434 -2.68 17.10 11.15
C ARG A 434 -3.23 16.38 9.93
N ASN A 435 -3.43 15.07 10.03
CA ASN A 435 -3.80 14.20 8.91
C ASN A 435 -4.98 13.31 9.30
N ALA A 436 -6.03 13.24 8.47
CA ALA A 436 -7.22 12.44 8.79
C ALA A 436 -6.91 10.92 8.84
N SER A 437 -5.93 10.46 8.07
CA SER A 437 -5.35 9.12 8.15
C SER A 437 -3.82 9.22 8.18
N THR A 438 -3.17 8.31 8.91
CA THR A 438 -1.71 8.34 9.13
C THR A 438 -0.99 7.09 8.60
N THR A 439 -1.63 5.92 8.63
CA THR A 439 -1.03 4.62 8.28
C THR A 439 -1.86 3.92 7.21
N VAL A 440 -1.18 3.14 6.36
CA VAL A 440 -1.78 2.27 5.35
C VAL A 440 -0.73 1.27 4.88
N PHE A 441 -1.13 0.08 4.42
CA PHE A 441 -0.21 -0.93 3.87
C PHE A 441 -0.47 -1.18 2.39
N PRO A 442 0.01 -0.31 1.47
CA PRO A 442 -0.11 -0.55 0.05
C PRO A 442 0.86 -1.66 -0.40
N PRO A 443 0.61 -2.27 -1.57
CA PRO A 443 1.62 -3.04 -2.28
C PRO A 443 2.81 -2.16 -2.64
N THR A 444 4.02 -2.66 -2.42
CA THR A 444 5.27 -1.90 -2.64
C THR A 444 5.97 -2.30 -3.94
N GLY A 445 5.26 -2.80 -4.95
CA GLY A 445 5.85 -3.56 -6.07
C GLY A 445 7.05 -2.90 -6.78
N THR A 446 7.01 -1.60 -7.08
CA THR A 446 8.16 -0.89 -7.68
C THR A 446 9.15 -0.41 -6.61
N SER A 447 8.64 0.19 -5.53
CA SER A 447 9.47 0.80 -4.47
C SER A 447 10.33 -0.23 -3.73
N SER A 448 9.83 -1.43 -3.43
CA SER A 448 10.60 -2.48 -2.76
C SER A 448 11.66 -3.11 -3.67
N LYS A 449 11.39 -3.21 -4.98
CA LYS A 449 12.40 -3.63 -5.97
C LYS A 449 13.55 -2.64 -6.09
N ILE A 450 13.26 -1.34 -6.09
CA ILE A 450 14.30 -0.28 -6.01
C ILE A 450 15.13 -0.41 -4.72
N ALA A 451 14.47 -0.77 -3.61
CA ALA A 451 15.15 -1.02 -2.35
C ALA A 451 15.90 -2.37 -2.29
N ASN A 452 15.63 -3.28 -3.22
CA ASN A 452 15.98 -4.70 -3.19
C ASN A 452 15.53 -5.40 -1.90
N ILE A 453 14.23 -5.38 -1.63
CA ILE A 453 13.63 -5.95 -0.41
C ILE A 453 12.27 -6.60 -0.69
N SER A 454 11.79 -7.47 0.20
CA SER A 454 10.48 -8.11 0.06
C SER A 454 9.33 -7.08 -0.01
N THR A 455 8.28 -7.42 -0.74
CA THR A 455 7.10 -6.54 -0.88
C THR A 455 6.34 -6.42 0.43
N SER A 456 5.92 -5.20 0.76
CA SER A 456 5.01 -4.85 1.87
C SER A 456 5.15 -5.76 3.10
N PHE A 457 4.08 -6.46 3.44
CA PHE A 457 4.00 -7.55 4.39
C PHE A 457 3.72 -8.90 3.69
N GLU A 458 4.19 -9.09 2.46
CA GLU A 458 3.98 -10.35 1.74
C GLU A 458 5.15 -11.30 1.98
N PRO A 459 4.91 -12.62 2.08
CA PRO A 459 5.98 -13.60 2.02
C PRO A 459 6.66 -13.56 0.65
N TYR A 460 7.90 -14.04 0.57
CA TYR A 460 8.52 -14.31 -0.73
C TYR A 460 7.68 -15.37 -1.45
N PHE A 461 7.19 -15.03 -2.65
CA PHE A 461 6.49 -16.00 -3.50
C PHE A 461 7.43 -17.13 -3.95
N SER A 462 8.68 -16.77 -4.23
CA SER A 462 9.78 -17.67 -4.59
C SER A 462 11.07 -17.17 -3.94
N LEU A 463 11.95 -18.10 -3.54
CA LEU A 463 13.31 -17.76 -3.10
C LEU A 463 14.22 -17.38 -4.27
N VAL A 464 13.87 -17.81 -5.49
CA VAL A 464 14.55 -17.42 -6.72
C VAL A 464 13.77 -16.29 -7.38
N ASN A 465 14.44 -15.15 -7.53
CA ASN A 465 14.00 -14.02 -8.32
C ASN A 465 14.85 -13.91 -9.58
N TYR A 466 14.41 -13.07 -10.52
CA TYR A 466 15.17 -12.76 -11.73
C TYR A 466 15.51 -11.29 -11.79
N GLU A 467 16.79 -10.99 -11.96
CA GLU A 467 17.31 -9.63 -12.09
C GLU A 467 17.89 -9.41 -13.49
N MET A 468 17.78 -8.18 -13.99
CA MET A 468 18.34 -7.81 -15.28
C MET A 468 19.82 -7.47 -15.10
N ASN A 469 20.71 -8.20 -15.77
CA ASN A 469 22.14 -7.88 -15.79
C ASN A 469 22.48 -6.81 -16.84
N ASP A 470 23.75 -6.39 -16.86
CA ASP A 470 24.27 -5.35 -17.78
C ASP A 470 24.12 -5.70 -19.27
N SER A 471 23.94 -6.98 -19.60
CA SER A 471 23.69 -7.46 -20.96
C SER A 471 22.19 -7.53 -21.30
N ASN A 472 21.32 -6.96 -20.46
CA ASN A 472 19.86 -7.03 -20.57
C ASN A 472 19.32 -8.48 -20.64
N THR A 473 19.98 -9.41 -19.95
CA THR A 473 19.47 -10.77 -19.76
C THR A 473 19.06 -10.99 -18.31
N LEU A 474 18.01 -11.79 -18.12
CA LEU A 474 17.51 -12.14 -16.79
C LEU A 474 18.38 -13.25 -16.19
N ILE A 475 18.93 -12.99 -15.00
CA ILE A 475 19.70 -13.95 -14.22
C ILE A 475 18.96 -14.33 -12.94
N PRO A 476 18.98 -15.60 -12.52
CA PRO A 476 18.38 -16.02 -11.27
C PRO A 476 19.24 -15.52 -10.09
N VAL A 477 18.59 -14.99 -9.06
CA VAL A 477 19.21 -14.51 -7.83
C VAL A 477 18.38 -14.94 -6.62
N ILE A 478 19.00 -15.00 -5.45
CA ILE A 478 18.29 -15.17 -4.18
C ILE A 478 18.41 -13.91 -3.32
N PRO A 479 17.46 -13.65 -2.41
CA PRO A 479 17.57 -12.56 -1.44
C PRO A 479 18.87 -12.58 -0.64
N GLU A 480 19.53 -11.42 -0.51
CA GLU A 480 20.82 -11.29 0.18
C GLU A 480 20.73 -11.73 1.65
N GLU A 481 19.57 -11.50 2.28
CA GLU A 481 19.29 -11.90 3.66
C GLU A 481 19.48 -13.39 3.91
N ILE A 482 19.24 -14.23 2.89
CA ILE A 482 19.41 -15.68 3.00
C ILE A 482 20.89 -16.01 3.17
N TYR A 483 21.79 -15.38 2.41
CA TYR A 483 23.23 -15.58 2.60
C TYR A 483 23.68 -15.17 4.00
N HIS A 484 23.17 -14.04 4.50
CA HIS A 484 23.49 -13.57 5.85
C HIS A 484 22.98 -14.52 6.93
N SER A 485 21.78 -15.07 6.76
CA SER A 485 21.22 -16.10 7.65
C SER A 485 22.06 -17.38 7.62
N LEU A 486 22.41 -17.88 6.43
CA LEU A 486 23.25 -19.08 6.29
C LEU A 486 24.63 -18.93 6.96
N LYS A 487 25.26 -17.76 6.85
CA LYS A 487 26.53 -17.46 7.54
C LYS A 487 26.43 -17.55 9.06
N ARG A 488 25.28 -17.17 9.64
CA ARG A 488 25.05 -17.27 11.10
C ARG A 488 24.95 -18.72 11.59
N THR A 489 24.62 -19.65 10.71
CA THR A 489 24.57 -21.08 11.06
C THR A 489 25.95 -21.73 11.24
N GLY A 490 27.05 -20.99 11.04
CA GLY A 490 28.41 -21.50 11.18
C GLY A 490 28.91 -22.32 9.98
N LYS A 491 28.14 -22.39 8.89
CA LYS A 491 28.53 -23.07 7.64
C LYS A 491 29.71 -22.39 6.97
N SER A 492 30.58 -23.20 6.38
CA SER A 492 31.67 -22.73 5.53
C SER A 492 31.14 -22.06 4.26
N THR A 493 31.94 -21.18 3.65
CA THR A 493 31.59 -20.53 2.37
C THR A 493 31.26 -21.54 1.27
N HIS A 494 31.90 -22.72 1.30
CA HIS A 494 31.63 -23.79 0.34
C HIS A 494 30.22 -24.37 0.50
N GLU A 495 29.84 -24.76 1.72
CA GLU A 495 28.50 -25.28 2.03
C GLU A 495 27.40 -24.27 1.71
N ILE A 496 27.64 -22.98 2.00
CA ILE A 496 26.69 -21.91 1.66
C ILE A 496 26.51 -21.83 0.15
N ASN A 497 27.60 -21.85 -0.63
CA ASN A 497 27.53 -21.79 -2.08
C ASN A 497 26.84 -23.02 -2.69
N GLU A 498 27.01 -24.22 -2.10
CA GLU A 498 26.28 -25.42 -2.52
C GLU A 498 24.77 -25.28 -2.30
N ILE A 499 24.34 -24.82 -1.13
CA ILE A 499 22.92 -24.58 -0.80
C ILE A 499 22.32 -23.57 -1.77
N VAL A 500 23.03 -22.45 -1.98
CA VAL A 500 22.61 -21.37 -2.89
C VAL A 500 22.48 -21.87 -4.32
N THR A 501 23.45 -22.67 -4.80
CA THR A 501 23.42 -23.25 -6.15
C THR A 501 22.21 -24.17 -6.31
N HIS A 502 21.91 -24.99 -5.30
CA HIS A 502 20.75 -25.85 -5.31
C HIS A 502 19.41 -25.08 -5.30
N ILE A 503 19.34 -23.95 -4.58
CA ILE A 503 18.15 -23.08 -4.62
C ILE A 503 17.97 -22.46 -6.00
N LEU A 504 19.05 -21.96 -6.61
CA LEU A 504 19.03 -21.31 -7.93
C LEU A 504 18.68 -22.27 -9.06
N ASP A 505 19.08 -23.53 -8.94
CA ASP A 505 18.78 -24.59 -9.90
C ASP A 505 18.38 -25.88 -9.16
N PRO A 506 17.08 -26.12 -8.92
CA PRO A 506 16.62 -27.34 -8.27
C PRO A 506 16.93 -28.63 -9.06
N ALA A 507 17.21 -28.51 -10.36
CA ALA A 507 17.62 -29.64 -11.22
C ALA A 507 19.14 -29.89 -11.18
N SER A 508 19.92 -28.97 -10.61
CA SER A 508 21.33 -29.18 -10.36
C SER A 508 21.49 -30.32 -9.35
N LYS A 509 22.12 -31.42 -9.79
CA LYS A 509 22.56 -32.52 -8.94
C LYS A 509 23.74 -32.07 -8.08
N VAL A 510 23.55 -31.06 -7.24
CA VAL A 510 24.48 -30.77 -6.16
C VAL A 510 24.30 -31.90 -5.16
N SER A 511 25.33 -32.75 -5.05
CA SER A 511 25.44 -33.74 -3.99
C SER A 511 25.59 -32.98 -2.67
N ILE A 512 24.46 -32.54 -2.10
CA ILE A 512 24.43 -31.94 -0.75
C ILE A 512 24.79 -33.07 0.22
N CYS A 513 26.08 -33.21 0.49
CA CYS A 513 26.58 -34.03 1.59
C CYS A 513 26.48 -33.20 2.88
N CYS A 514 25.29 -32.67 3.16
CA CYS A 514 25.00 -31.93 4.37
C CYS A 514 24.07 -32.80 5.21
N ARG A 515 24.52 -33.16 6.41
CA ARG A 515 23.75 -33.87 7.46
C ARG A 515 22.58 -33.01 8.00
N ILE A 516 21.83 -32.35 7.13
CA ILE A 516 20.67 -31.49 7.44
C ILE A 516 19.45 -31.99 6.66
N TYR A 517 19.32 -33.33 6.55
CA TYR A 517 18.06 -34.02 6.31
C TYR A 517 17.84 -35.19 7.29
N GLN A 518 18.66 -35.27 8.35
CA GLN A 518 18.52 -36.24 9.45
C GLN A 518 18.56 -35.54 10.82
N SER A 519 17.78 -34.47 10.96
CA SER A 519 17.17 -34.17 12.26
C SER A 519 15.67 -34.26 12.04
N GLU A 520 15.11 -35.34 12.57
CA GLU A 520 13.67 -35.59 12.67
C GLU A 520 12.99 -34.34 13.26
N HIS A 521 12.21 -33.64 12.44
CA HIS A 521 10.98 -32.90 12.80
C HIS A 521 10.43 -32.01 11.68
N ILE A 522 11.05 -31.95 10.50
CA ILE A 522 10.48 -31.22 9.35
C ILE A 522 10.42 -32.15 8.14
N LEU A 523 9.50 -33.11 8.20
CA LEU A 523 8.95 -33.81 7.04
C LEU A 523 7.45 -34.03 7.32
N LEU A 524 6.62 -33.46 6.45
CA LEU A 524 5.28 -33.95 6.12
C LEU A 524 4.26 -34.00 7.28
N GLN A 525 3.63 -32.86 7.58
CA GLN A 525 2.18 -32.86 7.87
C GLN A 525 1.40 -32.67 6.55
N GLN A 526 1.61 -33.61 5.63
CA GLN A 526 0.73 -33.79 4.46
C GLN A 526 -0.42 -34.78 4.73
N ASP A 527 -0.52 -35.34 5.93
CA ASP A 527 -1.66 -36.17 6.33
C ASP A 527 -2.29 -35.63 7.62
N ARG A 528 -3.41 -34.90 7.45
CA ARG A 528 -4.57 -34.75 8.35
C ARG A 528 -5.32 -33.43 8.07
N TYR A 529 -5.88 -33.31 6.87
CA TYR A 529 -7.17 -32.65 6.72
C TYR A 529 -8.14 -33.71 6.19
N HIS A 530 -8.75 -34.45 7.12
CA HIS A 530 -9.93 -35.22 6.80
C HIS A 530 -10.99 -34.24 6.31
N LEU A 531 -11.38 -34.41 5.05
CA LEU A 531 -12.67 -33.99 4.54
C LEU A 531 -13.76 -34.46 5.53
N TYR A 532 -14.39 -33.53 6.22
CA TYR A 532 -15.78 -33.72 6.60
C TYR A 532 -16.63 -33.26 5.42
N LEU A 533 -16.89 -34.20 4.52
CA LEU A 533 -18.04 -34.20 3.61
C LEU A 533 -19.25 -34.67 4.42
N ILE A 534 -20.08 -33.74 4.90
CA ILE A 534 -21.55 -33.79 4.91
C ILE A 534 -22.05 -32.36 4.72
#